data_AF-A0ABD5SI58-F1
#
_entry.id   AF-A0ABD5SI58-F1
#
_cell.length_a   1.000
_cell.length_b   1.000
_cell.length_c   1.000
_cell.angle_alpha   90.00
_cell.angle_beta   90.00
_cell.angle_gamma   90.00
#
_symmetry.space_group_name_H-M   'P 1'
#
loop_
_entity.id
_entity.type
_entity.pdbx_description
1 polymer ?
#
loop_
_entity_poly.entity_id
_entity_poly.type
_entity_poly.pdbx_seq_one_letter_code
_entity_poly.pdbx_strand_id
1 'polypeptide(L)'
;MSRADETTAQPAETPDEAQSLGETTPLPRRFLATASGPVDRITDYGDETTERVRADISIEYSIKTLEEFATFWSFRDYRSWKRAALLERQEPDAVTYAVDEDDLEAWEVTVDGRVEAFTGLVKTMADYDGRDPSCRDAIPHRIAARINGLTDGRQTTDDVLTEFADELHRAELWGLGAHLTLLNARHAHHEPIEQQAVTLARTLSDDRGEA
;
A
#
# COMPACT_ATOMS: atom_id res chain seq x y z
N MET A 1 38.49 -51.17 -24.41
CA MET A 1 38.52 -49.98 -23.53
C MET A 1 38.85 -48.81 -24.44
N SER A 2 38.08 -47.75 -24.62
CA SER A 2 36.95 -47.17 -23.89
C SER A 2 36.05 -46.40 -24.85
N ARG A 3 34.86 -46.07 -24.33
CA ARG A 3 33.64 -45.53 -24.92
C ARG A 3 33.81 -44.29 -25.82
N ALA A 4 33.00 -44.27 -26.89
CA ALA A 4 32.50 -43.05 -27.50
C ALA A 4 31.44 -42.46 -26.56
N ASP A 5 31.64 -41.22 -26.12
CA ASP A 5 30.62 -40.48 -25.37
C ASP A 5 29.80 -39.62 -26.35
N GLU A 6 28.53 -39.97 -26.37
CA GLU A 6 27.43 -39.35 -27.08
C GLU A 6 27.13 -38.01 -26.38
N THR A 7 27.66 -36.91 -26.93
CA THR A 7 27.39 -35.56 -26.43
C THR A 7 25.97 -35.18 -26.79
N THR A 8 25.04 -35.46 -25.89
CA THR A 8 23.64 -35.05 -25.97
C THR A 8 23.57 -33.55 -25.74
N ALA A 9 23.07 -32.80 -26.71
CA ALA A 9 22.79 -31.38 -26.58
C ALA A 9 21.73 -31.16 -25.49
N GLN A 10 22.13 -30.53 -24.38
CA GLN A 10 21.17 -29.95 -23.44
C GLN A 10 20.47 -28.77 -24.12
N PRO A 11 19.13 -28.66 -24.04
CA PRO A 11 18.44 -27.40 -24.31
C PRO A 11 19.00 -26.34 -23.36
N ALA A 12 19.38 -25.19 -23.90
CA ALA A 12 19.67 -24.01 -23.09
C ALA A 12 18.38 -23.63 -22.37
N GLU A 13 18.31 -23.94 -21.08
CA GLU A 13 17.34 -23.33 -20.18
C GLU A 13 17.67 -21.83 -20.17
N THR A 14 16.82 -21.06 -20.84
CA THR A 14 16.70 -19.61 -20.61
C THR A 14 16.58 -19.41 -19.10
N PRO A 15 17.37 -18.52 -18.48
CA PRO A 15 17.05 -18.04 -17.15
C PRO A 15 15.76 -17.24 -17.29
N ASP A 16 14.64 -17.90 -17.00
CA ASP A 16 13.46 -17.22 -16.52
C ASP A 16 13.92 -16.62 -15.18
N GLU A 17 14.32 -15.35 -15.20
CA GLU A 17 14.42 -14.53 -14.01
C GLU A 17 13.00 -14.31 -13.47
N ALA A 18 12.38 -15.41 -13.03
CA ALA A 18 11.56 -15.39 -11.85
C ALA A 18 12.48 -14.92 -10.73
N GLN A 19 12.56 -13.59 -10.58
CA GLN A 19 12.86 -12.98 -9.30
C GLN A 19 12.01 -13.76 -8.29
N SER A 20 12.68 -14.50 -7.41
CA SER A 20 12.04 -15.20 -6.31
C SER A 20 11.40 -14.12 -5.44
N LEU A 21 10.18 -13.72 -5.78
CA LEU A 21 9.26 -13.02 -4.92
C LEU A 21 9.22 -13.87 -3.65
N GLY A 22 9.81 -13.37 -2.56
CA GLY A 22 9.60 -13.96 -1.24
C GLY A 22 8.10 -14.16 -1.05
N GLU A 23 7.70 -15.22 -0.34
CA GLU A 23 6.29 -15.59 -0.22
C GLU A 23 5.50 -14.51 0.53
N THR A 24 5.06 -13.47 -0.18
CA THR A 24 4.25 -12.38 0.38
C THR A 24 2.88 -12.89 0.78
N THR A 25 2.32 -12.35 1.86
CA THR A 25 1.05 -12.78 2.42
C THR A 25 -0.11 -12.06 1.72
N PRO A 26 -0.97 -12.75 0.94
CA PRO A 26 -2.03 -12.10 0.18
C PRO A 26 -3.16 -11.59 1.08
N LEU A 27 -3.68 -10.40 0.74
CA LEU A 27 -4.89 -9.84 1.32
C LEU A 27 -6.13 -10.34 0.57
N PRO A 28 -7.23 -10.63 1.28
CA PRO A 28 -8.48 -11.09 0.66
C PRO A 28 -9.18 -10.01 -0.17
N ARG A 29 -8.87 -8.74 0.09
CA ARG A 29 -9.35 -7.57 -0.66
C ARG A 29 -8.21 -6.56 -0.76
N ARG A 30 -8.08 -5.95 -1.93
CA ARG A 30 -7.05 -4.94 -2.21
C ARG A 30 -7.40 -3.58 -1.59
N PHE A 31 -6.35 -2.83 -1.26
CA PHE A 31 -6.42 -1.37 -1.10
C PHE A 31 -5.91 -0.72 -2.39
N LEU A 32 -6.29 0.54 -2.60
CA LEU A 32 -5.86 1.33 -3.75
C LEU A 32 -5.06 2.52 -3.23
N ALA A 33 -3.79 2.61 -3.62
CA ALA A 33 -2.96 3.79 -3.43
C ALA A 33 -3.02 4.64 -4.70
N THR A 34 -3.60 5.83 -4.60
CA THR A 34 -3.66 6.82 -5.66
C THR A 34 -2.70 7.95 -5.34
N ALA A 35 -1.90 8.35 -6.32
CA ALA A 35 -1.05 9.52 -6.21
C ALA A 35 -1.22 10.37 -7.46
N SER A 36 -1.60 11.63 -7.29
CA SER A 36 -1.79 12.54 -8.39
C SER A 36 -1.20 13.89 -8.09
N GLY A 37 -0.65 14.52 -9.11
CA GLY A 37 -0.02 15.82 -8.98
C GLY A 37 0.82 16.16 -10.20
N PRO A 38 1.43 17.34 -10.17
CA PRO A 38 2.20 17.82 -11.28
C PRO A 38 3.60 17.20 -11.29
N VAL A 39 4.10 16.95 -12.51
CA VAL A 39 5.43 16.43 -12.79
C VAL A 39 6.06 17.14 -13.96
N ASP A 40 7.39 17.16 -13.96
CA ASP A 40 8.15 17.35 -15.18
C ASP A 40 8.47 15.98 -15.77
N ARG A 41 7.74 15.65 -16.83
CA ARG A 41 7.96 14.43 -17.60
C ARG A 41 9.15 14.64 -18.53
N ILE A 42 10.18 13.81 -18.36
CA ILE A 42 11.39 13.83 -19.18
C ILE A 42 11.35 12.60 -20.10
N THR A 43 11.29 12.84 -21.41
CA THR A 43 11.35 11.79 -22.43
C THR A 43 12.68 11.88 -23.17
N ASP A 44 13.44 10.79 -23.19
CA ASP A 44 14.66 10.65 -23.97
C ASP A 44 14.35 9.90 -25.28
N TYR A 45 14.61 10.53 -26.42
CA TYR A 45 14.36 9.94 -27.73
C TYR A 45 15.58 9.17 -28.29
N GLY A 46 16.70 9.13 -27.56
CA GLY A 46 17.89 8.37 -27.93
C GLY A 46 18.74 8.99 -29.06
N ASP A 47 18.34 10.15 -29.58
CA ASP A 47 19.00 10.90 -30.67
C ASP A 47 19.57 12.25 -30.20
N GLU A 48 19.96 12.33 -28.92
CA GLU A 48 20.38 13.55 -28.21
C GLU A 48 19.25 14.56 -27.96
N THR A 49 18.00 14.24 -28.32
CA THR A 49 16.83 15.05 -27.99
C THR A 49 16.23 14.60 -26.68
N THR A 50 16.21 15.51 -25.70
CA THR A 50 15.44 15.36 -24.46
C THR A 50 14.32 16.38 -24.43
N GLU A 51 13.09 15.92 -24.23
CA GLU A 51 11.93 16.79 -24.07
C GLU A 51 11.47 16.80 -22.61
N ARG A 52 11.26 18.00 -22.06
CA ARG A 52 10.72 18.21 -20.73
C ARG A 52 9.36 18.89 -20.86
N VAL A 53 8.31 18.19 -20.44
CA VAL A 53 6.94 18.68 -20.50
C VAL A 53 6.36 18.69 -19.10
N ARG A 54 5.75 19.82 -18.74
CA ARG A 54 4.94 19.92 -17.53
C ARG A 54 3.62 19.19 -17.74
N ALA A 55 3.28 18.25 -16.86
CA ALA A 55 2.03 17.51 -16.94
C ALA A 55 1.49 17.19 -15.54
N ASP A 56 0.17 17.11 -15.42
CA ASP A 56 -0.47 16.47 -14.26
C ASP A 56 -0.66 14.99 -14.57
N ILE A 57 -0.22 14.13 -13.66
CA ILE A 57 -0.37 12.68 -13.78
C ILE A 57 -1.18 12.13 -12.61
N SER A 58 -1.74 10.95 -12.82
CA SER A 58 -2.33 10.14 -11.76
C SER A 58 -1.82 8.72 -11.89
N ILE A 59 -1.34 8.18 -10.78
CA ILE A 59 -0.77 6.85 -10.70
C ILE A 59 -1.63 6.03 -9.72
N GLU A 60 -2.14 4.86 -10.13
CA GLU A 60 -2.99 3.99 -9.28
C GLU A 60 -2.39 2.60 -8.98
N TYR A 61 -2.10 2.28 -7.72
CA TYR A 61 -1.42 1.04 -7.30
C TYR A 61 -2.33 0.19 -6.43
N SER A 62 -2.41 -1.09 -6.74
CA SER A 62 -3.19 -2.04 -5.94
C SER A 62 -2.28 -2.68 -4.89
N ILE A 63 -2.51 -2.34 -3.63
CA ILE A 63 -1.93 -3.02 -2.47
C ILE A 63 -2.69 -4.33 -2.29
N LYS A 64 -2.00 -5.46 -2.47
CA LYS A 64 -2.56 -6.82 -2.48
C LYS A 64 -1.97 -7.70 -1.39
N THR A 65 -0.91 -7.30 -0.71
CA THR A 65 -0.26 -8.11 0.33
C THR A 65 -0.20 -7.40 1.67
N LEU A 66 -0.02 -8.18 2.75
CA LEU A 66 0.16 -7.66 4.10
C LEU A 66 1.43 -6.82 4.20
N GLU A 67 2.49 -7.22 3.50
CA GLU A 67 3.79 -6.56 3.46
C GLU A 67 3.69 -5.21 2.73
N GLU A 68 3.02 -5.15 1.58
CA GLU A 68 2.76 -3.89 0.87
C GLU A 68 1.92 -2.95 1.75
N PHE A 69 0.88 -3.46 2.41
CA PHE A 69 0.07 -2.66 3.34
C PHE A 69 0.92 -2.11 4.49
N ALA A 70 1.78 -2.96 5.05
CA ALA A 70 2.70 -2.61 6.13
C ALA A 70 3.64 -1.47 5.74
N THR A 71 4.16 -1.48 4.51
CA THR A 71 4.98 -0.40 3.96
C THR A 71 4.23 0.92 3.95
N PHE A 72 3.04 0.98 3.33
CA PHE A 72 2.23 2.21 3.29
C PHE A 72 1.82 2.69 4.68
N TRP A 73 1.48 1.75 5.56
CA TRP A 73 1.17 2.04 6.94
C TRP A 73 2.33 2.70 7.67
N SER A 74 3.58 2.28 7.41
CA SER A 74 4.77 2.85 8.06
C SER A 74 5.01 4.32 7.71
N PHE A 75 4.59 4.78 6.53
CA PHE A 75 4.79 6.16 6.09
C PHE A 75 4.10 7.19 6.98
N ARG A 76 3.05 6.80 7.70
CA ARG A 76 2.38 7.68 8.68
C ARG A 76 3.33 8.24 9.75
N ASP A 77 4.40 7.52 10.06
CA ASP A 77 5.36 7.88 11.09
C ASP A 77 6.48 8.78 10.52
N TYR A 78 6.48 9.06 9.20
CA TYR A 78 7.49 9.87 8.53
C TYR A 78 7.09 11.35 8.47
N ARG A 79 8.08 12.22 8.69
CA ARG A 79 7.89 13.68 8.58
C ARG A 79 7.64 14.13 7.13
N SER A 80 8.20 13.41 6.16
CA SER A 80 8.08 13.69 4.71
C SER A 80 7.51 12.48 3.99
N TRP A 81 6.34 12.02 4.44
CA TRP A 81 5.72 10.77 4.02
C TRP A 81 5.37 10.73 2.52
N LYS A 82 4.98 11.86 1.92
CA LYS A 82 4.63 11.95 0.49
C LYS A 82 5.77 11.48 -0.41
N ARG A 83 7.01 11.93 -0.14
CA ARG A 83 8.20 11.53 -0.91
C ARG A 83 8.44 10.01 -0.83
N ALA A 84 8.29 9.43 0.37
CA ALA A 84 8.46 8.00 0.56
C ALA A 84 7.36 7.19 -0.18
N ALA A 85 6.11 7.65 -0.11
CA ALA A 85 4.99 7.02 -0.80
C ALA A 85 5.11 7.06 -2.33
N LEU A 86 5.72 8.11 -2.89
CA LEU A 86 5.97 8.21 -4.33
C LEU A 86 7.16 7.37 -4.81
N LEU A 87 8.22 7.27 -4.00
CA LEU A 87 9.45 6.54 -4.39
C LEU A 87 9.25 5.03 -4.52
N GLU A 88 8.31 4.43 -3.80
CA GLU A 88 7.96 3.01 -3.95
C GLU A 88 7.41 2.62 -5.33
N ARG A 89 7.30 3.57 -6.27
CA ARG A 89 6.39 3.41 -7.40
C ARG A 89 6.79 4.06 -8.72
N GLN A 90 8.08 4.22 -8.99
CA GLN A 90 8.52 4.67 -10.32
C GLN A 90 8.05 3.69 -11.42
N GLU A 91 7.43 4.23 -12.47
CA GLU A 91 7.03 3.50 -13.68
C GLU A 91 8.27 2.97 -14.44
N PRO A 92 8.12 1.94 -15.30
CA PRO A 92 9.25 1.31 -15.98
C PRO A 92 10.07 2.25 -16.89
N ASP A 93 11.40 2.19 -16.69
CA ASP A 93 12.63 2.53 -17.45
C ASP A 93 12.66 3.49 -18.66
N ALA A 94 11.55 3.95 -19.26
CA ALA A 94 11.58 4.83 -20.43
C ALA A 94 11.14 6.27 -20.16
N VAL A 95 10.51 6.55 -19.02
CA VAL A 95 10.02 7.89 -18.65
C VAL A 95 10.50 8.22 -17.25
N THR A 96 11.32 9.25 -17.15
CA THR A 96 11.77 9.76 -15.85
C THR A 96 10.89 10.93 -15.45
N TYR A 97 10.33 10.88 -14.24
CA TYR A 97 9.59 11.99 -13.65
C TYR A 97 10.52 12.76 -12.71
N ALA A 98 10.57 14.08 -12.88
CA ALA A 98 11.17 14.97 -11.89
C ALA A 98 10.05 15.68 -11.11
N VAL A 99 10.10 15.56 -9.79
CA VAL A 99 9.21 16.25 -8.85
C VAL A 99 10.11 17.08 -7.95
N ASP A 100 9.97 18.40 -7.99
CA ASP A 100 10.65 19.27 -7.05
C ASP A 100 9.90 19.35 -5.71
N GLU A 101 10.46 20.06 -4.73
CA GLU A 101 9.90 20.11 -3.38
C GLU A 101 8.60 20.93 -3.30
N ASP A 102 8.47 21.97 -4.12
CA ASP A 102 7.26 22.80 -4.18
C ASP A 102 6.11 22.03 -4.83
N ASP A 103 6.42 21.25 -5.88
CA ASP A 103 5.47 20.37 -6.54
C ASP A 103 5.03 19.24 -5.65
N LEU A 104 5.94 18.64 -4.89
CA LEU A 104 5.63 17.53 -3.98
C LEU A 104 4.53 17.89 -2.97
N GLU A 105 4.49 19.15 -2.51
CA GLU A 105 3.44 19.62 -1.61
C GLU A 105 2.07 19.65 -2.30
N ALA A 106 2.03 19.96 -3.60
CA ALA A 106 0.82 19.94 -4.42
C ALA A 106 0.34 18.53 -4.79
N TRP A 107 1.13 17.49 -4.53
CA TRP A 107 0.68 16.12 -4.74
C TRP A 107 -0.35 15.70 -3.70
N GLU A 108 -1.42 15.08 -4.20
CA GLU A 108 -2.42 14.37 -3.43
C GLU A 108 -2.09 12.87 -3.47
N VAL A 109 -1.86 12.29 -2.30
CA VAL A 109 -1.54 10.87 -2.15
C VAL A 109 -2.50 10.27 -1.13
N THR A 110 -3.20 9.21 -1.52
CA THR A 110 -4.21 8.57 -0.68
C THR A 110 -4.17 7.07 -0.84
N VAL A 111 -4.30 6.34 0.27
CA VAL A 111 -4.54 4.90 0.31
C VAL A 111 -5.95 4.67 0.82
N ASP A 112 -6.78 4.03 0.01
CA ASP A 112 -8.17 3.77 0.35
C ASP A 112 -8.57 2.30 0.18
N GLY A 113 -9.61 1.90 0.91
CA GLY A 113 -10.13 0.54 0.91
C GLY A 113 -11.59 0.51 1.35
N ARG A 114 -12.33 -0.51 0.92
CA ARG A 114 -13.67 -0.73 1.48
C ARG A 114 -13.56 -1.27 2.90
N VAL A 115 -14.62 -1.14 3.70
CA VAL A 115 -14.67 -1.65 5.08
C VAL A 115 -14.25 -3.14 5.16
N GLU A 116 -14.66 -3.95 4.17
CA GLU A 116 -14.30 -5.37 4.11
C GLU A 116 -12.81 -5.62 3.88
N ALA A 117 -12.07 -4.66 3.30
CA ALA A 117 -10.63 -4.74 3.15
C ALA A 117 -9.91 -4.63 4.49
N PHE A 118 -10.37 -3.74 5.37
CA PHE A 118 -9.83 -3.60 6.72
C PHE A 118 -10.15 -4.83 7.59
N THR A 119 -11.39 -5.33 7.54
CA THR A 119 -11.73 -6.59 8.23
C THR A 119 -10.91 -7.77 7.68
N GLY A 120 -10.72 -7.82 6.36
CA GLY A 120 -9.90 -8.83 5.69
C GLY A 120 -8.44 -8.79 6.13
N LEU A 121 -7.85 -7.60 6.22
CA LEU A 121 -6.50 -7.36 6.71
C LEU A 121 -6.31 -7.94 8.13
N VAL A 122 -7.20 -7.63 9.06
CA VAL A 122 -7.05 -8.10 10.45
C VAL A 122 -7.23 -9.61 10.57
N LYS A 123 -8.10 -10.21 9.74
CA LYS A 123 -8.19 -11.68 9.64
C LYS A 123 -6.89 -12.29 9.12
N THR A 124 -6.31 -11.72 8.06
CA THR A 124 -5.00 -12.13 7.54
C THR A 124 -3.92 -12.02 8.63
N MET A 125 -3.94 -10.98 9.47
CA MET A 125 -3.01 -10.86 10.60
C MET A 125 -3.23 -11.92 11.68
N ALA A 126 -4.48 -12.27 11.99
CA ALA A 126 -4.79 -13.31 12.97
C ALA A 126 -4.36 -14.70 12.49
N ASP A 127 -4.48 -14.95 11.18
CA ASP A 127 -4.07 -16.20 10.53
C ASP A 127 -2.58 -16.21 10.13
N TYR A 128 -1.84 -15.13 10.38
CA TYR A 128 -0.44 -15.00 10.01
C TYR A 128 0.43 -15.92 10.87
N ASP A 129 1.02 -16.95 10.26
CA ASP A 129 1.82 -17.95 10.96
C ASP A 129 3.34 -17.72 10.87
N GLY A 130 3.75 -16.64 10.19
CA GLY A 130 5.15 -16.18 10.14
C GLY A 130 6.15 -17.24 9.68
N ARG A 131 5.70 -18.24 8.90
CA ARG A 131 6.56 -19.37 8.49
C ARG A 131 7.68 -19.00 7.55
N ASP A 132 7.62 -17.84 6.90
CA ASP A 132 8.73 -17.29 6.13
C ASP A 132 9.51 -16.25 6.97
N PRO A 133 10.73 -16.58 7.44
CA PRO A 133 11.59 -15.65 8.16
C PRO A 133 11.91 -14.39 7.36
N SER A 134 11.89 -14.46 6.02
CA SER A 134 12.18 -13.31 5.15
C SER A 134 11.05 -12.27 5.16
N CYS A 135 9.81 -12.69 5.42
CA CYS A 135 8.66 -11.79 5.54
C CYS A 135 8.57 -11.14 6.93
N ARG A 136 9.16 -11.76 7.95
CA ARG A 136 9.08 -11.26 9.33
C ARG A 136 9.82 -9.93 9.53
N ASP A 137 10.95 -9.76 8.86
CA ASP A 137 11.72 -8.52 8.90
C ASP A 137 11.09 -7.40 8.05
N ALA A 138 10.22 -7.75 7.09
CA ALA A 138 9.49 -6.80 6.26
C ALA A 138 8.26 -6.20 6.96
N ILE A 139 7.75 -6.83 8.03
CA ILE A 139 6.59 -6.33 8.77
C ILE A 139 7.05 -5.38 9.89
N PRO A 140 6.61 -4.09 9.89
CA PRO A 140 6.92 -3.13 10.94
C PRO A 140 6.61 -3.67 12.33
N HIS A 141 7.49 -3.37 13.30
CA HIS A 141 7.40 -3.88 14.67
C HIS A 141 6.02 -3.69 15.32
N ARG A 142 5.35 -2.57 15.04
CA ARG A 142 4.01 -2.27 15.57
C ARG A 142 2.91 -3.15 14.95
N ILE A 143 2.99 -3.52 13.67
CA ILE A 143 2.09 -4.51 13.06
C ILE A 143 2.40 -5.90 13.62
N ALA A 144 3.68 -6.26 13.74
CA ALA A 144 4.10 -7.51 14.35
C ALA A 144 3.60 -7.65 15.80
N ALA A 145 3.59 -6.56 16.58
CA ALA A 145 3.05 -6.55 17.93
C ALA A 145 1.55 -6.89 17.98
N ARG A 146 0.76 -6.40 17.02
CA ARG A 146 -0.67 -6.72 16.88
C ARG A 146 -0.91 -8.16 16.47
N ILE A 147 -0.12 -8.66 15.51
CA ILE A 147 -0.13 -10.08 15.13
C ILE A 147 0.11 -10.94 16.37
N ASN A 148 1.18 -10.67 17.12
CA ASN A 148 1.46 -11.40 18.37
C ASN A 148 0.33 -11.26 19.39
N GLY A 149 -0.27 -10.07 19.52
CA GLY A 149 -1.42 -9.83 20.39
C GLY A 149 -2.63 -10.70 20.04
N LEU A 150 -2.92 -10.86 18.75
CA LEU A 150 -3.97 -11.73 18.22
C LEU A 150 -3.64 -13.21 18.46
N THR A 151 -2.41 -13.64 18.11
CA THR A 151 -1.95 -15.03 18.26
C THR A 151 -1.97 -15.48 19.72
N ASP A 152 -1.55 -14.60 20.63
CA ASP A 152 -1.52 -14.88 22.07
C ASP A 152 -2.91 -14.76 22.74
N GLY A 153 -3.95 -14.35 22.00
CA GLY A 153 -5.30 -14.13 22.51
C GLY A 153 -5.43 -12.92 23.44
N ARG A 154 -4.46 -11.98 23.42
CA ARG A 154 -4.48 -10.74 24.21
C ARG A 154 -5.34 -9.65 23.58
N GLN A 155 -5.52 -9.71 22.28
CA GLN A 155 -6.39 -8.82 21.51
C GLN A 155 -7.33 -9.65 20.65
N THR A 156 -8.54 -9.18 20.45
CA THR A 156 -9.48 -9.74 19.47
C THR A 156 -9.29 -9.08 18.11
N THR A 157 -9.85 -9.68 17.06
CA THR A 157 -9.87 -9.05 15.73
C THR A 157 -10.60 -7.71 15.74
N ASP A 158 -11.60 -7.55 16.59
CA ASP A 158 -12.40 -6.33 16.67
C ASP A 158 -11.61 -5.20 17.38
N ASP A 159 -10.84 -5.54 18.42
CA ASP A 159 -9.94 -4.59 19.08
C ASP A 159 -8.91 -4.04 18.08
N VAL A 160 -8.25 -4.95 17.35
CA VAL A 160 -7.24 -4.57 16.37
C VAL A 160 -7.85 -3.79 15.20
N LEU A 161 -9.03 -4.17 14.73
CA LEU A 161 -9.75 -3.44 13.67
C LEU A 161 -10.09 -2.02 14.11
N THR A 162 -10.58 -1.86 15.33
CA THR A 162 -10.92 -0.55 15.91
C THR A 162 -9.67 0.32 16.05
N GLU A 163 -8.56 -0.24 16.55
CA GLU A 163 -7.28 0.46 16.66
C GLU A 163 -6.74 0.89 15.29
N PHE A 164 -6.76 0.00 14.28
CA PHE A 164 -6.33 0.35 12.93
C PHE A 164 -7.18 1.47 12.36
N ALA A 165 -8.50 1.34 12.43
CA ALA A 165 -9.38 2.36 11.92
C ALA A 165 -9.14 3.69 12.64
N ASP A 166 -8.98 3.68 13.97
CA ASP A 166 -8.73 4.86 14.80
C ASP A 166 -7.40 5.57 14.48
N GLU A 167 -6.35 4.81 14.19
CA GLU A 167 -5.06 5.37 13.79
C GLU A 167 -5.08 5.90 12.36
N LEU A 168 -5.68 5.14 11.44
CA LEU A 168 -5.64 5.44 10.02
C LEU A 168 -6.53 6.62 9.66
N HIS A 169 -7.72 6.77 10.27
CA HIS A 169 -8.57 7.94 9.99
C HIS A 169 -7.96 9.28 10.41
N ARG A 170 -6.95 9.25 11.31
CA ARG A 170 -6.19 10.45 11.72
C ARG A 170 -4.99 10.72 10.83
N ALA A 171 -4.58 9.77 10.00
CA ALA A 171 -3.43 9.87 9.15
C ALA A 171 -3.85 10.41 7.77
N GLU A 172 -3.22 11.50 7.34
CA GLU A 172 -3.50 12.19 6.07
C GLU A 172 -3.44 11.25 4.84
N LEU A 173 -2.56 10.26 4.87
CA LEU A 173 -2.39 9.28 3.80
C LEU A 173 -3.64 8.42 3.56
N TRP A 174 -4.52 8.21 4.54
CA TRP A 174 -5.58 7.20 4.44
C TRP A 174 -6.93 7.81 4.15
N GLY A 175 -7.60 7.25 3.14
CA GLY A 175 -8.85 7.77 2.62
C GLY A 175 -10.09 7.43 3.45
N LEU A 176 -11.24 7.69 2.84
CA LEU A 176 -12.56 7.60 3.46
C LEU A 176 -12.87 6.22 4.07
N GLY A 177 -12.33 5.17 3.48
CA GLY A 177 -12.46 3.80 3.96
C GLY A 177 -12.07 3.61 5.41
N ALA A 178 -11.04 4.31 5.90
CA ALA A 178 -10.64 4.26 7.29
C ALA A 178 -11.71 4.85 8.22
N HIS A 179 -12.31 5.98 7.84
CA HIS A 179 -13.41 6.61 8.58
C HIS A 179 -14.65 5.71 8.63
N LEU A 180 -15.04 5.13 7.49
CA LEU A 180 -16.19 4.22 7.40
C LEU A 180 -15.96 2.96 8.23
N THR A 181 -14.74 2.44 8.22
CA THR A 181 -14.36 1.28 9.04
C THR A 181 -14.47 1.58 10.52
N LEU A 182 -13.99 2.75 10.96
CA LEU A 182 -14.10 3.16 12.37
C LEU A 182 -15.55 3.27 12.79
N LEU A 183 -16.38 3.93 11.97
CA LEU A 183 -17.81 4.08 12.25
C LEU A 183 -18.50 2.72 12.33
N ASN A 184 -18.18 1.80 11.42
CA ASN A 184 -18.72 0.44 11.43
C ASN A 184 -18.28 -0.35 12.67
N ALA A 185 -17.01 -0.25 13.08
CA ALA A 185 -16.50 -0.90 14.28
C ALA A 185 -17.19 -0.37 15.55
N ARG A 186 -17.28 0.96 15.71
CA ARG A 186 -17.98 1.59 16.84
C ARG A 186 -19.46 1.21 16.89
N HIS A 187 -20.13 1.21 15.75
CA HIS A 187 -21.53 0.80 15.66
C HIS A 187 -21.71 -0.67 16.08
N ALA A 188 -20.81 -1.57 15.65
CA ALA A 188 -20.84 -2.99 16.03
C ALA A 188 -20.68 -3.18 17.55
N HIS A 189 -19.96 -2.28 18.23
CA HIS A 189 -19.81 -2.26 19.69
C HIS A 189 -20.89 -1.44 20.42
N HIS A 190 -21.96 -1.04 19.73
CA HIS A 190 -23.05 -0.22 20.28
C HIS A 190 -22.59 1.14 20.86
N GLU A 191 -21.48 1.68 20.37
CA GLU A 191 -21.05 3.02 20.72
C GLU A 191 -21.88 4.08 19.97
N PRO A 192 -22.09 5.28 20.54
CA PRO A 192 -22.75 6.38 19.84
C PRO A 192 -21.92 6.85 18.63
N ILE A 193 -22.55 6.86 17.44
CA ILE A 193 -21.89 7.21 16.16
C ILE A 193 -22.49 8.44 15.47
N GLU A 194 -23.59 8.99 15.97
CA GLU A 194 -24.41 9.97 15.25
C GLU A 194 -23.63 11.23 14.90
N GLN A 195 -22.85 11.77 15.86
CA GLN A 195 -22.02 12.95 15.62
C GLN A 195 -20.92 12.68 14.58
N GLN A 196 -20.31 11.49 14.64
CA GLN A 196 -19.22 11.09 13.74
C GLN A 196 -19.75 10.85 12.33
N ALA A 197 -20.92 10.23 12.21
CA ALA A 197 -21.63 10.05 10.94
C ALA A 197 -21.99 11.40 10.30
N VAL A 198 -22.46 12.37 11.09
CA VAL A 198 -22.78 13.72 10.61
C VAL A 198 -21.52 14.45 10.13
N THR A 199 -20.41 14.38 10.88
CA THR A 199 -19.14 14.98 10.45
C THR A 199 -18.67 14.38 9.13
N LEU A 200 -18.68 13.04 9.03
CA LEU A 200 -18.28 12.35 7.81
C LEU A 200 -19.15 12.73 6.60
N ALA A 201 -20.46 12.80 6.79
CA ALA A 201 -21.40 13.19 5.73
C ALA A 201 -21.17 14.62 5.25
N ARG A 202 -20.76 15.54 6.13
CA ARG A 202 -20.40 16.92 5.74
C ARG A 202 -19.13 16.95 4.92
N THR A 203 -18.05 16.32 5.38
CA THR A 203 -16.80 16.22 4.62
C THR A 203 -17.04 15.68 3.20
N LEU A 204 -17.85 14.63 3.08
CA LEU A 204 -18.20 14.06 1.77
C LEU A 204 -19.08 14.94 0.88
N SER A 205 -19.84 15.86 1.49
CA SER A 205 -20.68 16.80 0.75
C SER A 205 -19.88 18.01 0.29
N ASP A 206 -18.91 18.45 1.10
CA ASP A 206 -18.05 19.59 0.83
C ASP A 206 -17.05 19.27 -0.29
N ASP A 207 -16.50 18.04 -0.34
CA ASP A 207 -15.64 17.56 -1.45
C ASP A 207 -16.37 17.44 -2.80
N ARG A 208 -17.71 17.51 -2.83
CA ARG A 208 -18.52 17.52 -4.06
C ARG A 208 -18.95 18.93 -4.49
N GLY A 209 -18.54 19.97 -3.76
CA GLY A 209 -18.94 21.36 -3.97
C GLY A 209 -18.11 22.14 -4.99
N GLU A 210 -16.96 21.62 -5.43
CA GLU A 210 -16.10 22.24 -6.45
C GLU A 210 -16.04 21.35 -7.69
N ALA A 211 -17.02 21.52 -8.59
CA ALA A 211 -17.00 21.02 -9.96
C ALA A 211 -17.63 22.03 -10.91
#